data_AF-A0ABD6J9E7-F1
#
_entry.id   AF-A0ABD6J9E7-F1
#
_cell.length_a   1.000
_cell.length_b   1.000
_cell.length_c   1.000
_cell.angle_alpha   90.00
_cell.angle_beta   90.00
_cell.angle_gamma   90.00
#
_symmetry.space_group_name_H-M   'P 1'
#
loop_
_entity.id
_entity.type
_entity.pdbx_description
1 polymer ?
#
loop_
_entity_poly.entity_id
_entity_poly.type
_entity_poly.pdbx_seq_one_letter_code
_entity_poly.pdbx_strand_id
1 'polypeptide(L)'
;LRNQNKSWAFYQLEQFLTYKAHLHNSEVVEVSAKYTSQRCPKCGVIKKDNRNHEKHEYHCDNCGYRSNDDRIGAMNIQLLGTQYISGQEQPKFELTTNA
;
A
#
# COMPACT_ATOMS: atom_id res chain seq x y z
N LEU A 1 -2.63 21.09 12.05
CA LEU A 1 -1.17 21.11 12.33
C LEU A 1 -0.47 19.74 12.21
N ARG A 2 -1.13 18.58 12.43
CA ARG A 2 -0.49 17.24 12.41
C ARG A 2 0.02 16.74 11.03
N ASN A 3 -0.36 17.39 9.93
CA ASN A 3 -0.07 16.95 8.56
C ASN A 3 1.00 17.76 7.81
N GLN A 4 1.45 18.92 8.32
CA GLN A 4 2.36 19.78 7.55
C GLN A 4 3.82 19.29 7.53
N ASN A 5 4.25 18.51 8.53
CA ASN A 5 5.65 18.06 8.63
C ASN A 5 5.89 16.63 8.10
N LYS A 6 4.84 15.87 7.78
CA LYS A 6 4.99 14.48 7.31
C LYS A 6 5.22 14.39 5.81
N SER A 7 4.56 15.24 5.03
CA SER A 7 4.66 15.24 3.56
C SER A 7 6.08 15.57 3.08
N TRP A 8 6.78 16.49 3.74
CA TRP A 8 8.14 16.87 3.37
C TRP A 8 9.13 15.68 3.48
N ALA A 9 8.98 14.86 4.52
CA ALA A 9 9.78 13.65 4.71
C ALA A 9 9.50 12.58 3.63
N PHE A 10 8.24 12.40 3.21
CA PHE A 10 7.90 11.44 2.16
C PHE A 10 8.37 11.90 0.78
N TYR A 11 8.22 13.19 0.46
CA TYR A 11 8.75 13.74 -0.79
C TYR A 11 10.28 13.59 -0.84
N GLN A 12 10.99 13.94 0.23
CA GLN A 12 12.45 13.78 0.28
C GLN A 12 12.87 12.30 0.13
N LEU A 13 12.14 11.38 0.78
CA LEU A 13 12.38 9.95 0.64
C LEU A 13 12.20 9.48 -0.81
N GLU A 14 11.13 9.91 -1.47
CA GLU A 14 10.89 9.61 -2.88
C GLU A 14 12.04 10.12 -3.75
N GLN A 15 12.44 11.39 -3.59
CA GLN A 15 13.58 11.95 -4.34
C GLN A 15 14.85 11.13 -4.12
N PHE A 16 15.10 10.70 -2.87
CA PHE A 16 16.25 9.89 -2.53
C PHE A 16 16.20 8.49 -3.10
N LEU A 17 15.03 7.86 -3.11
CA LEU A 17 14.82 6.56 -3.74
C LEU A 17 15.02 6.65 -5.25
N THR A 18 14.42 7.65 -5.90
CA THR A 18 14.48 7.86 -7.35
C THR A 18 15.92 8.06 -7.82
N TYR A 19 16.67 8.99 -7.23
CA TYR A 19 18.05 9.19 -7.70
C TYR A 19 18.93 7.96 -7.46
N LYS A 20 18.75 7.25 -6.33
CA LYS A 20 19.53 6.04 -6.04
C LYS A 20 19.16 4.90 -6.98
N ALA A 21 17.89 4.74 -7.31
CA ALA A 21 17.43 3.75 -8.28
C ALA A 21 18.08 4.01 -9.65
N HIS A 22 18.06 5.27 -10.12
CA HIS A 22 18.68 5.66 -11.39
C HIS A 22 20.19 5.39 -11.42
N LEU A 23 20.92 5.64 -10.33
CA LEU A 23 22.35 5.28 -10.23
C LEU A 23 22.62 3.77 -10.39
N HIS A 24 21.61 2.93 -10.17
CA HIS A 24 21.67 1.48 -10.29
C HIS A 24 20.84 0.92 -11.46
N ASN A 25 20.53 1.74 -12.49
CA ASN A 25 19.70 1.34 -13.64
C ASN A 25 18.34 0.73 -13.24
N SER A 26 17.75 1.25 -12.18
CA SER A 26 16.44 0.85 -11.66
C SER A 26 15.49 2.06 -11.67
N GLU A 27 14.19 1.79 -11.69
CA GLU A 27 13.16 2.83 -11.67
C GLU A 27 12.30 2.74 -10.41
N VAL A 28 11.78 3.88 -9.97
CA VAL A 28 10.78 3.97 -8.91
C VAL A 28 9.41 4.17 -9.55
N VAL A 29 8.47 3.31 -9.21
CA VAL A 29 7.07 3.40 -9.66
C VAL A 29 6.21 3.83 -8.48
N GLU A 30 5.43 4.89 -8.67
CA GLU A 30 4.43 5.33 -7.71
C GLU A 30 3.09 4.61 -7.95
N VAL A 31 2.42 4.20 -6.88
CA VAL A 31 1.08 3.61 -6.92
C VAL A 31 0.18 4.24 -5.87
N SER A 32 -1.14 4.16 -6.07
CA SER A 32 -2.09 4.74 -5.12
C SER A 32 -1.97 4.09 -3.74
N ALA A 33 -1.68 4.89 -2.71
CA ALA A 33 -1.65 4.43 -1.32
C ALA A 33 -3.04 4.07 -0.76
N LYS A 34 -4.13 4.46 -1.46
CA LYS A 34 -5.50 4.31 -0.97
C LYS A 34 -5.84 2.83 -0.72
N TYR A 35 -6.37 2.55 0.48
CA TYR A 35 -6.80 1.23 0.95
C TYR A 35 -5.73 0.11 1.01
N THR A 36 -4.46 0.39 0.67
CA THR A 36 -3.36 -0.60 0.70
C THR A 36 -3.17 -1.26 2.08
N SER A 37 -3.43 -0.54 3.17
CA SER A 37 -3.34 -1.10 4.53
C SER A 37 -4.64 -1.67 5.08
N GLN A 38 -5.73 -1.64 4.30
CA GLN A 38 -7.06 -2.10 4.71
C GLN A 38 -7.53 -3.32 3.90
N ARG A 39 -6.95 -3.52 2.72
CA ARG A 39 -7.26 -4.63 1.84
C ARG A 39 -6.60 -5.93 2.31
N CYS A 40 -7.36 -7.01 2.38
CA CYS A 40 -6.79 -8.33 2.60
C CYS A 40 -6.04 -8.79 1.34
N PRO A 41 -4.74 -9.13 1.41
CA PRO A 41 -3.99 -9.57 0.24
C PRO A 41 -4.47 -10.93 -0.29
N LYS A 42 -5.16 -11.73 0.53
CA LYS A 42 -5.65 -13.07 0.18
C LYS A 42 -7.01 -13.04 -0.52
N CYS A 43 -8.01 -12.36 0.06
CA CYS A 43 -9.39 -12.38 -0.45
C CYS A 43 -9.87 -11.04 -1.03
N GLY A 44 -9.06 -10.00 -0.95
CA GLY A 44 -9.36 -8.69 -1.53
C GLY A 44 -10.39 -7.83 -0.81
N VAL A 45 -11.00 -8.31 0.28
CA VAL A 45 -11.94 -7.50 1.08
C VAL A 45 -11.21 -6.28 1.65
N ILE A 46 -11.86 -5.12 1.61
CA ILE A 46 -11.33 -3.88 2.17
C ILE A 46 -12.17 -3.55 3.41
N LYS A 47 -11.58 -3.70 4.59
CA LYS A 47 -12.20 -3.33 5.86
C LYS A 47 -11.17 -2.72 6.77
N LYS A 48 -11.43 -1.49 7.23
CA LYS A 48 -10.54 -0.78 8.14
C LYS A 48 -10.40 -1.50 9.49
N ASP A 49 -11.50 -2.08 9.97
CA ASP A 49 -11.56 -2.75 11.28
C ASP A 49 -10.75 -4.05 11.35
N ASN A 50 -10.34 -4.59 10.20
CA ASN A 50 -9.42 -5.74 10.15
C ASN A 50 -7.99 -5.37 10.58
N ARG A 51 -7.67 -4.08 10.78
CA ARG A 51 -6.35 -3.59 11.21
C ARG A 51 -6.40 -3.09 12.66
N ASN A 52 -5.53 -3.64 13.50
CA ASN A 52 -5.24 -3.12 14.83
C ASN A 52 -3.90 -2.39 14.84
N HIS A 53 -3.97 -1.06 14.84
CA HIS A 53 -2.78 -0.18 14.81
C HIS A 53 -1.96 -0.21 16.10
N GLU A 54 -2.57 -0.48 17.25
CA GLU A 54 -1.87 -0.49 18.54
C GLU A 54 -0.99 -1.73 18.70
N LYS A 55 -1.44 -2.85 18.11
CA LYS A 55 -0.74 -4.14 18.15
C LYS A 55 0.10 -4.43 16.90
N HIS A 56 0.02 -3.59 15.88
CA HIS A 56 0.62 -3.83 14.57
C HIS A 56 0.17 -5.17 13.94
N GLU A 57 -1.12 -5.48 14.07
CA GLU A 57 -1.73 -6.74 13.62
C GLU A 57 -2.83 -6.47 12.59
N TYR A 58 -2.97 -7.38 11.63
CA TYR A 58 -4.05 -7.41 10.67
C TYR A 58 -4.73 -8.78 10.68
N HIS A 59 -6.03 -8.81 10.95
CA HIS A 59 -6.86 -10.01 10.97
C HIS A 59 -8.05 -9.84 10.03
N CYS A 60 -8.08 -10.62 8.94
CA CYS A 60 -9.20 -10.63 8.01
C CYS A 60 -10.36 -11.45 8.57
N ASP A 61 -11.47 -10.79 8.87
CA ASP A 61 -12.74 -11.42 9.25
C ASP A 61 -13.35 -12.31 8.14
N ASN A 62 -13.16 -11.95 6.87
CA ASN A 62 -13.73 -12.68 5.74
C ASN A 62 -13.05 -14.03 5.42
N CYS A 63 -11.72 -14.12 5.52
CA CYS A 63 -10.98 -15.33 5.10
C CYS A 63 -9.98 -15.86 6.14
N GLY A 64 -9.94 -15.26 7.33
CA GLY A 64 -9.08 -15.67 8.44
C GLY A 64 -7.59 -15.33 8.27
N TYR A 65 -7.18 -14.63 7.20
CA TYR A 65 -5.77 -14.26 7.00
C TYR A 65 -5.26 -13.36 8.13
N ARG A 66 -4.07 -13.67 8.67
CA ARG A 66 -3.41 -12.92 9.74
C ARG A 66 -1.98 -12.58 9.37
N SER A 67 -1.54 -11.37 9.68
CA SER A 67 -0.18 -10.87 9.43
C SER A 67 0.06 -9.60 10.24
N ASN A 68 1.31 -9.14 10.29
CA ASN A 68 1.61 -7.76 10.69
C ASN A 68 0.99 -6.75 9.71
N ASP A 69 0.55 -5.59 10.22
CA ASP A 69 -0.20 -4.58 9.47
C ASP A 69 0.63 -3.68 8.54
N ASP A 70 1.94 -3.62 8.73
CA ASP A 70 2.84 -2.99 7.75
C ASP A 70 3.15 -3.99 6.62
N ARG A 71 3.28 -5.28 6.95
CA ARG A 71 3.49 -6.34 5.95
C ARG A 71 2.34 -6.44 4.95
N ILE A 72 1.07 -6.37 5.37
CA ILE A 72 -0.03 -6.40 4.38
C ILE A 72 -0.04 -5.14 3.51
N GLY A 73 0.32 -3.98 4.06
CA GLY A 73 0.50 -2.74 3.31
C GLY A 73 1.52 -2.92 2.19
N ALA A 74 2.71 -3.46 2.52
CA ALA A 74 3.77 -3.74 1.56
C ALA A 74 3.34 -4.75 0.48
N MET A 75 2.64 -5.83 0.85
CA MET A 75 2.12 -6.81 -0.11
C MET A 75 1.13 -6.19 -1.11
N ASN A 76 0.25 -5.31 -0.63
CA ASN A 76 -0.71 -4.64 -1.48
C ASN A 76 -0.05 -3.58 -2.38
N ILE A 77 0.97 -2.86 -1.92
CA ILE A 77 1.78 -1.96 -2.76
C ILE A 77 2.51 -2.74 -3.86
N GLN A 78 3.12 -3.89 -3.51
CA GLN A 78 3.76 -4.78 -4.49
C GLN A 78 2.77 -5.27 -5.55
N LEU A 79 1.55 -5.63 -5.14
CA LEU A 79 0.50 -6.06 -6.08
C LEU A 79 0.17 -4.95 -7.09
N LEU A 80 -0.02 -3.71 -6.63
CA LEU A 80 -0.26 -2.57 -7.52
C LEU A 80 0.94 -2.33 -8.45
N GLY A 81 2.17 -2.39 -7.94
CA GLY A 81 3.37 -2.25 -8.77
C GLY A 81 3.49 -3.33 -9.84
N THR A 82 3.12 -4.57 -9.52
CA THR A 82 3.08 -5.67 -10.48
C THR A 82 2.01 -5.45 -11.56
N GLN A 83 0.83 -4.94 -11.17
CA GLN A 83 -0.22 -4.57 -12.10
C GLN A 83 0.21 -3.43 -13.05
N TYR A 84 0.92 -2.44 -12.51
CA TYR A 84 1.49 -1.37 -13.31
C TYR A 84 2.45 -1.91 -14.38
N ILE A 85 3.40 -2.76 -13.98
CA ILE A 85 4.35 -3.41 -14.90
C ILE A 85 3.63 -4.28 -15.95
N SER A 86 2.47 -4.85 -15.60
CA SER A 86 1.64 -5.63 -16.54
C SER A 86 0.87 -4.80 -17.57
N GLY A 87 0.98 -3.46 -17.53
CA GLY A 87 0.36 -2.55 -18.49
C GLY A 87 -0.91 -1.84 -17.98
N GLN A 88 -1.24 -1.94 -16.69
CA GLN A 88 -2.32 -1.12 -16.12
C GLN A 88 -1.78 0.27 -15.78
N GLU A 89 -2.30 1.33 -16.40
CA GLU A 89 -1.72 2.68 -16.26
C GLU A 89 -1.80 3.24 -14.83
N GLN A 90 -2.90 2.99 -14.11
CA GLN A 90 -3.14 3.53 -12.77
C GLN A 90 -3.84 2.50 -11.86
N PRO A 91 -3.13 1.43 -11.45
CA PRO A 91 -3.71 0.41 -10.59
C PRO A 91 -4.02 1.00 -9.22
N LYS A 92 -5.22 0.73 -8.73
CA LYS A 92 -5.72 1.22 -7.46
C LYS A 92 -6.74 0.27 -6.89
N PHE A 93 -6.89 0.32 -5.57
CA PHE A 93 -8.00 -0.33 -4.90
C PHE A 93 -9.16 0.65 -4.74
N GLU A 94 -10.38 0.17 -4.92
CA GLU A 94 -11.61 0.91 -4.72
C GLU A 94 -12.56 0.09 -3.84
N LEU A 95 -13.35 0.78 -3.02
CA LEU A 95 -14.45 0.13 -2.31
C LEU A 95 -15.52 -0.21 -3.35
N THR A 96 -15.82 -1.49 -3.52
CA THR A 96 -17.02 -1.88 -4.25
C THR A 96 -18.23 -1.52 -3.39
N THR A 97 -18.88 -0.41 -3.70
CA THR A 97 -20.21 -0.07 -3.18
C THR A 97 -21.22 -1.01 -3.83
N ASN A 98 -21.39 -2.22 -3.29
CA ASN A 98 -22.55 -3.06 -3.58
C ASN A 98 -23.04 -3.66 -2.26
N ALA A 99 -24.12 -3.03 -1.78
CA ALA A 99 -25.17 -3.46 -0.84
C ALA A 99 -24.75 -4.20 0.44
#